data_AF-A0A8K0FZF7-F1
#
_entry.id   AF-A0A8K0FZF7-F1
#
_cell.length_a   1.000
_cell.length_b   1.000
_cell.length_c   1.000
_cell.angle_alpha   90.00
_cell.angle_beta   90.00
_cell.angle_gamma   90.00
#
_symmetry.space_group_name_H-M   'P 1'
#
loop_
_entity.id
_entity.type
_entity.pdbx_description
1 polymer ?
#
loop_
_entity_poly.entity_id
_entity_poly.type
_entity_poly.pdbx_seq_one_letter_code
_entity_poly.pdbx_strand_id
1 'polypeptide(L)'
;MGIVVFAILFWFVFVITPTHSARILGIAPIPSFSHQIAFRPIWRELSLRGHHLTVLTTDPMRDTTLANLTEIDMSISYKKWNEENLNELSKLGFFEMMDRAISLIHDLMEEQLLLPEVQKLFKNETEHFDVVMIEFLPAMAAFAERFDCPLIIMYPLDAPTLMYHDLGNPSHPVLNPDVMLASPDKPNFFQRLASSLFIVSMKYYIYEYLTVPSHEALIKKYFGNNYPSLEEILKRTSMLFVNTDMVFHPLRPLLPNIIQFGGGTHMTLAKPLPKIHLSFKTYLNMVNVVLSILLGFMVIITPTHSARILGIAPIPSFSHQIAFRPIWRELSLRGHNVTVLTTDPVRDATLTNLTEIDTSISYKKWNEANLNEVAKLGFFKMMDKFISLCYDVAEEQLLLPEVQKLLKNETEHFDVVIIEFFPSMAAFAERFHCPLILMSSLDAPALMYQILGNPSHPILNPDFMLAFSNKPNFFQRLISSFFTVSMKYIYEYFTKPTQEDLIKKHFGKDYPPLEEILERISMMLTNTDTVFHPLRPLLPNVIQFGGGTHLTPAKPLPKVIPFSITTNSLYSLFSEK
;
A
#
# COMPACT_ATOMS: atom_id res chain seq x y z
N MET A 1 -11.22 -49.71 -20.94
CA MET A 1 -10.15 -49.73 -19.91
C MET A 1 -9.22 -48.52 -20.03
N GLY A 2 -8.72 -48.18 -21.22
CA GLY A 2 -7.83 -47.01 -21.43
C GLY A 2 -8.41 -45.65 -21.02
N ILE A 3 -9.69 -45.38 -21.29
CA ILE A 3 -10.33 -44.09 -20.95
C ILE A 3 -10.49 -43.91 -19.43
N VAL A 4 -10.74 -44.99 -18.69
CA VAL A 4 -10.89 -44.95 -17.22
C VAL A 4 -9.53 -44.76 -16.55
N VAL A 5 -8.48 -45.44 -17.06
CA VAL A 5 -7.11 -45.25 -16.57
C VAL A 5 -6.61 -43.84 -16.91
N PHE A 6 -6.92 -43.32 -18.10
CA PHE A 6 -6.59 -41.95 -18.48
C PHE A 6 -7.35 -40.93 -17.62
N ALA A 7 -8.64 -41.13 -17.35
CA ALA A 7 -9.43 -40.27 -16.47
C ALA A 7 -8.94 -40.30 -15.01
N ILE A 8 -8.53 -41.46 -14.49
CA ILE A 8 -7.95 -41.59 -13.14
C ILE A 8 -6.58 -40.91 -13.06
N LEU A 9 -5.72 -41.08 -14.07
CA LEU A 9 -4.43 -40.38 -14.16
C LEU A 9 -4.62 -38.87 -14.32
N PHE A 10 -5.61 -38.42 -15.09
CA PHE A 10 -5.94 -37.01 -15.27
C PHE A 10 -6.52 -36.41 -13.98
N TRP A 11 -7.31 -37.19 -13.22
CA TRP A 11 -7.81 -36.78 -11.90
C TRP A 11 -6.67 -36.67 -10.88
N PHE A 12 -5.69 -37.57 -10.93
CA PHE A 12 -4.47 -37.49 -10.10
C PHE A 12 -3.61 -36.26 -10.42
N VAL A 13 -3.56 -35.80 -11.66
CA VAL A 13 -2.79 -34.60 -12.06
C VAL A 13 -3.47 -33.30 -11.63
N PHE A 14 -4.80 -33.26 -11.50
CA PHE A 14 -5.56 -32.06 -11.13
C PHE A 14 -5.96 -31.96 -9.65
N VAL A 15 -5.85 -33.04 -8.87
CA VAL A 15 -6.03 -33.01 -7.39
C VAL A 15 -4.76 -32.55 -6.65
N ILE A 16 -3.64 -32.40 -7.36
CA ILE A 16 -2.42 -31.82 -6.80
C ILE A 16 -2.42 -30.32 -7.13
N THR A 17 -3.31 -29.56 -6.50
CA THR A 17 -2.90 -28.19 -6.16
C THR A 17 -1.84 -28.35 -5.08
N PRO A 18 -0.60 -27.85 -5.27
CA PRO A 18 0.34 -27.80 -4.17
C PRO A 18 -0.26 -26.86 -3.12
N THR A 19 -0.98 -27.42 -2.15
CA THR A 19 -1.25 -26.72 -0.90
C THR A 19 0.12 -26.58 -0.25
N HIS A 20 0.70 -25.39 -0.36
CA HIS A 20 1.92 -25.06 0.36
C HIS A 20 1.59 -25.02 1.84
N SER A 21 1.67 -26.20 2.48
CA SER A 21 1.66 -26.31 3.93
C SER A 21 3.02 -25.87 4.44
N ALA A 22 3.01 -25.01 5.45
CA ALA A 22 4.21 -24.49 6.07
C ALA A 22 4.25 -24.98 7.51
N ARG A 23 5.44 -25.24 8.04
CA ARG A 23 5.71 -25.51 9.45
C ARG A 23 6.00 -24.18 10.13
N ILE A 24 5.12 -23.75 11.02
CA ILE A 24 5.16 -22.43 11.65
C ILE A 24 5.39 -22.59 13.15
N LEU A 25 6.38 -21.89 13.68
CA LEU A 25 6.58 -21.78 15.12
C LEU A 25 5.99 -20.45 15.61
N GLY A 26 4.92 -20.51 16.38
CA GLY A 26 4.36 -19.35 17.09
C GLY A 26 4.92 -19.27 18.51
N ILE A 27 5.35 -18.09 18.97
CA ILE A 27 5.81 -17.88 20.34
C ILE A 27 5.07 -16.67 20.91
N ALA A 28 4.21 -16.90 21.89
CA ALA A 28 3.44 -15.88 22.61
C ALA A 28 3.76 -16.01 24.11
N PRO A 29 4.90 -15.46 24.57
CA PRO A 29 5.45 -15.74 25.90
C PRO A 29 4.82 -14.90 27.01
N ILE A 30 4.08 -13.84 26.73
CA ILE A 30 3.59 -12.99 27.82
C ILE A 30 2.45 -13.69 28.59
N PRO A 31 2.55 -13.87 29.92
CA PRO A 31 1.49 -14.48 30.74
C PRO A 31 0.35 -13.49 30.99
N SER A 32 -0.36 -13.13 29.92
CA SER A 32 -1.52 -12.27 29.96
C SER A 32 -2.54 -12.69 28.91
N PHE A 33 -3.76 -12.96 29.34
CA PHE A 33 -4.81 -13.44 28.43
C PHE A 33 -5.12 -12.40 27.33
N SER A 34 -5.00 -11.11 27.64
CA SER A 34 -5.21 -10.03 26.66
C SER A 34 -4.14 -9.99 25.56
N HIS A 35 -2.92 -10.46 25.86
CA HIS A 35 -1.86 -10.61 24.88
C HIS A 35 -2.13 -11.83 23.98
N GLN A 36 -2.59 -12.93 24.57
CA GLN A 36 -2.84 -14.18 23.85
C GLN A 36 -4.05 -14.09 22.92
N ILE A 37 -5.13 -13.42 23.34
CA ILE A 37 -6.39 -13.36 22.57
C ILE A 37 -6.21 -12.68 21.21
N ALA A 38 -5.23 -11.78 21.06
CA ALA A 38 -4.92 -11.12 19.79
C ALA A 38 -4.38 -12.09 18.73
N PHE A 39 -3.66 -13.15 19.14
CA PHE A 39 -3.00 -14.07 18.22
C PHE A 39 -3.76 -15.39 18.01
N ARG A 40 -4.68 -15.75 18.90
CA ARG A 40 -5.51 -16.97 18.77
C ARG A 40 -6.21 -17.11 17.41
N PRO A 41 -6.84 -16.07 16.83
CA PRO A 41 -7.42 -16.15 15.49
C PRO A 41 -6.38 -16.48 14.41
N ILE A 42 -5.16 -15.93 14.52
CA ILE A 42 -4.07 -16.21 13.57
C ILE A 42 -3.72 -17.70 13.62
N TRP A 43 -3.49 -18.26 14.82
CA TRP A 43 -3.16 -19.68 14.98
C TRP A 43 -4.24 -20.60 14.44
N ARG A 44 -5.50 -20.28 14.74
CA ARG A 44 -6.66 -21.03 14.26
C ARG A 44 -6.74 -21.02 12.74
N GLU A 45 -6.67 -19.85 12.11
CA GLU A 45 -6.83 -19.71 10.66
C GLU A 45 -5.65 -20.33 9.88
N LEU A 46 -4.42 -20.20 10.38
CA LEU A 46 -3.26 -20.87 9.78
C LEU A 46 -3.43 -22.40 9.87
N SER A 47 -3.89 -22.94 11.01
CA SER A 47 -4.16 -24.37 11.15
C SER A 47 -5.26 -24.85 10.19
N LEU A 48 -6.37 -24.09 10.07
CA LEU A 48 -7.50 -24.44 9.20
C LEU A 48 -7.13 -24.40 7.71
N ARG A 49 -6.14 -23.56 7.33
CA ARG A 49 -5.60 -23.49 5.96
C ARG A 49 -4.60 -24.60 5.65
N GLY A 50 -4.34 -25.50 6.60
CA GLY A 50 -3.51 -26.69 6.39
C GLY A 50 -2.04 -26.51 6.74
N HIS A 51 -1.64 -25.40 7.37
CA HIS A 51 -0.29 -25.25 7.93
C HIS A 51 -0.13 -26.09 9.20
N HIS A 52 1.09 -26.53 9.49
CA HIS A 52 1.45 -27.21 10.73
C HIS A 52 2.00 -26.19 11.72
N LEU A 53 1.36 -26.04 12.88
CA LEU A 53 1.75 -25.05 13.88
C LEU A 53 2.25 -25.74 15.15
N THR A 54 3.38 -25.26 15.64
CA THR A 54 3.79 -25.45 17.03
C THR A 54 3.72 -24.08 17.70
N VAL A 55 2.91 -23.93 18.74
CA VAL A 55 2.70 -22.64 19.43
C VAL A 55 3.12 -22.76 20.90
N LEU A 56 4.09 -21.97 21.30
CA LEU A 56 4.49 -21.77 22.69
C LEU A 56 3.59 -20.67 23.25
N THR A 57 2.69 -21.01 24.17
CA THR A 57 1.69 -20.07 24.68
C THR A 57 1.43 -20.28 26.17
N THR A 58 1.18 -19.18 26.87
CA THR A 58 0.74 -19.18 28.27
C THR A 58 -0.75 -19.49 28.44
N ASP A 59 -1.54 -19.41 27.37
CA ASP A 59 -2.98 -19.72 27.37
C ASP A 59 -3.37 -20.62 26.16
N PRO A 60 -3.09 -21.93 26.22
CA PRO A 60 -3.49 -22.88 25.18
C PRO A 60 -5.00 -22.85 24.90
N MET A 61 -5.39 -22.85 23.62
CA MET A 61 -6.79 -22.92 23.18
C MET A 61 -7.41 -24.29 23.46
N ARG A 62 -6.61 -25.36 23.38
CA ARG A 62 -7.04 -26.76 23.56
C ARG A 62 -8.21 -27.16 22.64
N ASP A 63 -8.25 -26.58 21.44
CA ASP A 63 -9.28 -26.87 20.44
C ASP A 63 -8.95 -28.18 19.71
N THR A 64 -9.60 -29.27 20.13
CA THR A 64 -9.42 -30.61 19.56
C THR A 64 -9.78 -30.72 18.08
N THR A 65 -10.43 -29.71 17.48
CA THR A 65 -10.76 -29.70 16.05
C THR A 65 -9.59 -29.27 15.16
N LEU A 66 -8.55 -28.66 15.73
CA LEU A 66 -7.38 -28.17 15.01
C LEU A 66 -6.26 -29.23 14.98
N ALA A 67 -6.41 -30.22 14.09
CA ALA A 67 -5.50 -31.37 14.02
C ALA A 67 -4.02 -31.02 13.74
N ASN A 68 -3.75 -29.85 13.15
CA ASN A 68 -2.41 -29.41 12.78
C ASN A 68 -1.80 -28.41 13.78
N LEU A 69 -2.45 -28.17 14.94
CA LEU A 69 -1.97 -27.26 15.97
C LEU A 69 -1.43 -28.05 17.18
N THR A 70 -0.16 -27.85 17.50
CA THR A 70 0.48 -28.34 18.73
C THR A 70 0.74 -27.15 19.65
N GLU A 71 0.26 -27.20 20.90
CA GLU A 71 0.44 -26.12 21.87
C GLU A 71 1.36 -26.59 23.01
N ILE A 72 2.45 -25.85 23.25
CA ILE A 72 3.34 -26.04 24.41
C ILE A 72 2.90 -25.04 25.48
N ASP A 73 2.40 -25.57 26.59
CA ASP A 73 1.84 -24.80 27.70
C ASP A 73 2.96 -24.18 28.54
N MET A 74 3.00 -22.84 28.55
CA MET A 74 3.93 -22.03 29.33
C MET A 74 3.25 -21.32 30.51
N SER A 75 2.03 -21.72 30.88
CA SER A 75 1.23 -21.05 31.92
C SER A 75 1.90 -21.00 33.31
N ILE A 76 2.98 -21.76 33.54
CA ILE A 76 3.78 -21.67 34.77
C ILE A 76 4.24 -20.23 35.07
N SER A 77 4.52 -19.45 34.02
CA SER A 77 5.01 -18.07 34.16
C SER A 77 3.96 -17.11 34.73
N TYR A 78 2.68 -17.50 34.79
CA TYR A 78 1.65 -16.75 35.52
C TYR A 78 1.94 -16.64 37.01
N LYS A 79 2.61 -17.64 37.61
CA LYS A 79 2.92 -17.61 39.03
C LYS A 79 3.76 -16.38 39.37
N LYS A 80 4.87 -16.20 38.65
CA LYS A 80 5.80 -15.08 38.84
C LYS A 80 5.20 -13.75 38.41
N TRP A 81 4.39 -13.74 37.34
CA TRP A 81 3.65 -12.55 36.91
C TRP A 81 2.66 -12.05 37.97
N ASN A 82 1.96 -12.96 38.66
CA ASN A 82 0.97 -12.61 39.68
C ASN A 82 1.58 -12.28 41.04
N GLU A 83 2.83 -12.68 41.30
CA GLU A 83 3.59 -12.27 42.49
C GLU A 83 3.97 -10.78 42.42
N GLU A 84 4.03 -10.20 41.21
CA GLU A 84 4.28 -8.78 41.01
C GLU A 84 3.03 -7.93 41.23
N ASN A 85 3.13 -6.94 42.09
CA ASN A 85 2.03 -6.03 42.37
C ASN A 85 2.06 -4.85 41.38
N LEU A 86 1.29 -4.95 40.30
CA LEU A 86 1.17 -3.92 39.27
C LEU A 86 0.81 -2.53 39.84
N ASN A 87 0.08 -2.46 40.96
CA ASN A 87 -0.27 -1.19 41.60
C ASN A 87 0.91 -0.54 42.36
N GLU A 88 1.87 -1.33 42.83
CA GLU A 88 3.10 -0.80 43.42
C GLU A 88 4.09 -0.37 42.32
N LEU A 89 4.13 -1.10 41.21
CA LEU A 89 4.91 -0.72 40.02
C LEU A 89 4.49 0.66 39.48
N SER A 90 3.19 0.97 39.46
CA SER A 90 2.69 2.28 38.99
C SER A 90 3.07 3.48 39.88
N LYS A 91 3.58 3.23 41.10
CA LYS A 91 4.02 4.28 42.03
C LYS A 91 5.50 4.63 41.87
N LEU A 92 6.26 3.82 41.16
CA LEU A 92 7.69 4.02 40.93
C LEU A 92 7.91 5.13 39.90
N GLY A 93 9.09 5.76 39.94
CA GLY A 93 9.53 6.63 38.85
C GLY A 93 9.68 5.83 37.55
N PHE A 94 9.49 6.48 36.40
CA PHE A 94 9.50 5.80 35.09
C PHE A 94 10.70 4.87 34.88
N PHE A 95 11.91 5.33 35.21
CA PHE A 95 13.13 4.54 35.04
C PHE A 95 13.21 3.32 35.96
N GLU A 96 12.79 3.46 37.22
CA GLU A 96 12.75 2.36 38.20
C GLU A 96 11.67 1.33 37.85
N MET A 97 10.51 1.81 37.37
CA MET A 97 9.45 0.96 36.82
C MET A 97 9.98 0.12 35.65
N MET A 98 10.72 0.73 34.73
CA MET A 98 11.25 0.02 33.56
C MET A 98 12.35 -0.97 33.92
N ASP A 99 13.24 -0.64 34.86
CA ASP A 99 14.27 -1.56 35.36
C ASP A 99 13.64 -2.83 35.95
N ARG A 100 12.62 -2.65 36.81
CA ARG A 100 11.85 -3.77 37.39
C ARG A 100 11.08 -4.56 36.33
N ALA A 101 10.49 -3.90 35.34
CA ALA A 101 9.78 -4.57 34.25
C ALA A 101 10.73 -5.43 33.39
N ILE A 102 11.91 -4.92 33.03
CA ILE A 102 12.90 -5.68 32.24
C ILE A 102 13.44 -6.87 33.05
N SER A 103 13.67 -6.69 34.34
CA SER A 103 14.09 -7.77 35.25
C SER A 103 13.04 -8.89 35.33
N LEU A 104 11.76 -8.52 35.51
CA LEU A 104 10.65 -9.48 35.51
C LEU A 104 10.55 -10.23 34.18
N ILE A 105 10.65 -9.53 33.05
CA ILE A 105 10.59 -10.13 31.71
C ILE A 105 11.76 -11.11 31.49
N HIS A 106 12.98 -10.76 31.93
CA HIS A 106 14.14 -11.65 31.89
C HIS A 106 13.85 -12.98 32.61
N ASP A 107 13.37 -12.84 33.83
CA ASP A 107 13.05 -13.94 34.74
C ASP A 107 11.95 -14.86 34.20
N LEU A 108 10.92 -14.29 33.55
CA LEU A 108 9.84 -15.05 32.91
C LEU A 108 10.35 -15.83 31.70
N MET A 109 11.14 -15.19 30.84
CA MET A 109 11.73 -15.85 29.67
C MET A 109 12.67 -16.98 30.09
N GLU A 110 13.45 -16.80 31.15
CA GLU A 110 14.31 -17.84 31.69
C GLU A 110 13.49 -19.05 32.18
N GLU A 111 12.43 -18.83 32.95
CA GLU A 111 11.56 -19.91 33.43
C GLU A 111 10.91 -20.69 32.27
N GLN A 112 10.48 -19.98 31.21
CA GLN A 112 9.92 -20.58 30.00
C GLN A 112 10.96 -21.37 29.21
N LEU A 113 12.17 -20.82 29.04
CA LEU A 113 13.26 -21.52 28.37
C LEU A 113 13.63 -22.81 29.10
N LEU A 114 13.54 -22.85 30.44
CA LEU A 114 13.85 -24.04 31.25
C LEU A 114 12.81 -25.16 31.15
N LEU A 115 11.62 -24.90 30.59
CA LEU A 115 10.58 -25.92 30.47
C LEU A 115 11.08 -27.12 29.65
N PRO A 116 10.88 -28.38 30.12
CA PRO A 116 11.38 -29.57 29.42
C PRO A 116 10.94 -29.67 27.95
N GLU A 117 9.70 -29.31 27.65
CA GLU A 117 9.17 -29.36 26.28
C GLU A 117 9.77 -28.26 25.38
N VAL A 118 10.04 -27.08 25.94
CA VAL A 118 10.74 -25.99 25.21
C VAL A 118 12.19 -26.40 24.95
N GLN A 119 12.90 -26.90 25.96
CA GLN A 119 14.25 -27.45 25.85
C GLN A 119 14.33 -28.55 24.80
N LYS A 120 13.35 -29.46 24.78
CA LYS A 120 13.26 -30.54 23.79
C LYS A 120 13.08 -29.99 22.38
N LEU A 121 12.26 -28.95 22.20
CA LEU A 121 12.02 -28.33 20.90
C LEU A 121 13.31 -27.73 20.31
N PHE A 122 13.99 -26.84 21.03
CA PHE A 122 15.16 -26.16 20.47
C PHE A 122 16.45 -27.01 20.52
N LYS A 123 16.51 -28.09 21.31
CA LYS A 123 17.62 -29.05 21.24
C LYS A 123 17.43 -30.13 20.17
N ASN A 124 16.25 -30.25 19.58
CA ASN A 124 16.02 -31.21 18.51
C ASN A 124 16.67 -30.71 17.21
N GLU A 125 17.79 -31.30 16.81
CA GLU A 125 18.53 -30.94 15.58
C GLU A 125 17.77 -31.29 14.30
N THR A 126 16.79 -32.20 14.37
CA THR A 126 15.99 -32.63 13.21
C THR A 126 14.74 -31.79 12.98
N GLU A 127 14.36 -30.97 13.97
CA GLU A 127 13.19 -30.11 13.87
C GLU A 127 13.50 -28.90 12.98
N HIS A 128 12.55 -28.54 12.11
CA HIS A 128 12.66 -27.39 11.23
C HIS A 128 11.32 -26.65 11.13
N PHE A 129 11.42 -25.35 10.89
CA PHE A 129 10.30 -24.45 10.66
C PHE A 129 10.57 -23.58 9.43
N ASP A 130 9.53 -23.28 8.68
CA ASP A 130 9.60 -22.38 7.51
C ASP A 130 9.54 -20.92 7.93
N VAL A 131 8.95 -20.62 9.10
CA VAL A 131 8.84 -19.27 9.66
C VAL A 131 8.62 -19.32 11.17
N VAL A 132 9.20 -18.35 11.86
CA VAL A 132 9.03 -18.12 13.30
C VAL A 132 8.26 -16.82 13.51
N MET A 133 7.13 -16.88 14.22
CA MET A 133 6.26 -15.76 14.54
C MET A 133 6.28 -15.50 16.05
N ILE A 134 6.74 -14.33 16.47
CA ILE A 134 7.03 -14.05 17.89
C ILE A 134 6.31 -12.80 18.36
N GLU A 135 5.53 -12.92 19.43
CA GLU A 135 5.12 -11.77 20.23
C GLU A 135 6.37 -11.12 20.85
N PHE A 136 6.58 -9.83 20.57
CA PHE A 136 7.86 -9.16 20.80
C PHE A 136 8.44 -9.34 22.22
N LEU A 137 9.36 -10.30 22.33
CA LEU A 137 10.35 -10.46 23.38
C LEU A 137 11.68 -10.82 22.70
N PRO A 138 12.62 -9.86 22.58
CA PRO A 138 13.79 -9.99 21.70
C PRO A 138 14.65 -11.25 21.90
N ALA A 139 14.72 -11.82 23.10
CA ALA A 139 15.52 -13.01 23.38
C ALA A 139 14.93 -14.25 22.70
N MET A 140 13.59 -14.30 22.56
CA MET A 140 12.90 -15.38 21.85
C MET A 140 13.17 -15.32 20.35
N ALA A 141 13.62 -14.18 19.79
CA ALA A 141 14.00 -14.10 18.38
C ALA A 141 15.17 -15.03 18.02
N ALA A 142 15.96 -15.48 19.01
CA ALA A 142 17.01 -16.48 18.81
C ALA A 142 16.48 -17.83 18.29
N PHE A 143 15.18 -18.13 18.43
CA PHE A 143 14.58 -19.31 17.80
C PHE A 143 14.62 -19.22 16.26
N ALA A 144 14.49 -18.03 15.67
CA ALA A 144 14.61 -17.86 14.22
C ALA A 144 16.03 -18.17 13.73
N GLU A 145 17.06 -17.75 14.49
CA GLU A 145 18.45 -18.12 14.19
C GLU A 145 18.70 -19.61 14.42
N ARG A 146 18.13 -20.20 15.48
CA ARG A 146 18.24 -21.64 15.76
C ARG A 146 17.70 -22.50 14.62
N PHE A 147 16.62 -22.08 13.97
CA PHE A 147 15.99 -22.83 12.89
C PHE A 147 16.34 -22.33 11.49
N ASP A 148 17.19 -21.30 11.38
CA ASP A 148 17.61 -20.67 10.13
C ASP A 148 16.43 -20.33 9.22
N CYS A 149 15.44 -19.61 9.76
CA CYS A 149 14.21 -19.29 9.05
C CYS A 149 13.79 -17.81 9.21
N PRO A 150 12.97 -17.27 8.30
CA PRO A 150 12.38 -15.95 8.41
C PRO A 150 11.72 -15.68 9.77
N LEU A 151 11.95 -14.48 10.29
CA LEU A 151 11.37 -13.97 11.53
C LEU A 151 10.23 -13.00 11.24
N ILE A 152 9.06 -13.25 11.83
CA ILE A 152 7.93 -12.32 11.90
C ILE A 152 7.75 -11.91 13.36
N ILE A 153 7.73 -10.61 13.61
CA ILE A 153 7.45 -10.08 14.95
C ILE A 153 6.00 -9.62 15.01
N MET A 154 5.33 -9.89 16.12
CA MET A 154 3.94 -9.55 16.35
C MET A 154 3.80 -8.70 17.62
N TYR A 155 2.91 -7.72 17.57
CA TYR A 155 2.48 -6.96 18.73
C TYR A 155 0.98 -7.13 18.95
N PRO A 156 0.54 -7.38 20.21
CA PRO A 156 -0.88 -7.51 20.54
C PRO A 156 -1.61 -6.15 20.59
N LEU A 157 -0.87 -5.05 20.38
CA LEU A 157 -1.32 -3.67 20.22
C LEU A 157 -0.47 -2.99 19.13
N ASP A 158 -0.25 -1.67 19.23
CA ASP A 158 0.76 -0.98 18.42
C ASP A 158 2.19 -1.32 18.88
N ALA A 159 3.16 -1.22 17.97
CA ALA A 159 4.57 -1.38 18.30
C ALA A 159 5.19 -0.05 18.80
N PRO A 160 6.23 -0.09 19.65
CA PRO A 160 7.06 1.06 19.98
C PRO A 160 7.67 1.68 18.72
N THR A 161 7.88 3.00 18.73
CA THR A 161 8.37 3.75 17.56
C THR A 161 9.75 3.27 17.08
N LEU A 162 10.61 2.81 17.98
CA LEU A 162 11.93 2.26 17.63
C LEU A 162 11.82 1.02 16.74
N MET A 163 10.79 0.18 16.96
CA MET A 163 10.58 -1.02 16.18
C MET A 163 10.28 -0.71 14.72
N TYR A 164 9.43 0.31 14.50
CA TYR A 164 9.16 0.82 13.17
C TYR A 164 10.45 1.31 12.50
N HIS A 165 11.25 2.09 13.21
CA HIS A 165 12.52 2.61 12.70
C HIS A 165 13.50 1.49 12.30
N ASP A 166 13.62 0.43 13.10
CA ASP A 166 14.55 -0.66 12.85
C ASP A 166 14.19 -1.50 11.62
N LEU A 167 12.91 -1.49 11.22
CA LEU A 167 12.42 -2.10 9.98
C LEU A 167 12.45 -1.15 8.77
N GLY A 168 13.08 0.02 8.93
CA GLY A 168 13.23 1.03 7.88
C GLY A 168 12.01 1.96 7.74
N ASN A 169 11.02 1.86 8.62
CA ASN A 169 9.81 2.66 8.53
C ASN A 169 10.08 4.11 8.97
N PRO A 170 9.70 5.12 8.16
CA PRO A 170 9.91 6.51 8.55
C PRO A 170 9.02 6.89 9.73
N SER A 171 9.63 7.18 10.88
CA SER A 171 8.92 7.62 12.08
C SER A 171 9.39 8.98 12.54
N HIS A 172 8.47 9.93 12.71
CA HIS A 172 8.79 11.23 13.29
C HIS A 172 8.27 11.29 14.74
N PRO A 173 9.14 11.50 15.75
CA PRO A 173 8.80 11.34 17.18
C PRO A 173 7.68 12.25 17.69
N VAL A 174 7.36 13.31 16.94
CA VAL A 174 6.28 14.26 17.22
C VAL A 174 4.99 13.95 16.44
N LEU A 175 5.09 13.42 15.23
CA LEU A 175 3.92 13.15 14.38
C LEU A 175 3.36 11.75 14.63
N ASN A 176 4.25 10.84 15.02
CA ASN A 176 3.94 9.48 15.44
C ASN A 176 4.50 9.33 16.86
N PRO A 177 3.81 9.90 17.87
CA PRO A 177 4.20 9.71 19.26
C PRO A 177 4.27 8.21 19.56
N ASP A 178 5.16 7.83 20.47
CA ASP A 178 5.26 6.45 20.89
C ASP A 178 3.93 5.97 21.51
N VAL A 179 3.58 4.70 21.32
CA VAL A 179 2.34 4.13 21.89
C VAL A 179 2.28 4.27 23.41
N MET A 180 3.43 4.33 24.07
CA MET A 180 3.52 4.55 25.51
C MET A 180 3.29 6.01 25.93
N LEU A 181 3.20 6.94 24.98
CA LEU A 181 2.92 8.34 25.23
C LEU A 181 1.50 8.71 24.82
N ALA A 182 0.69 9.12 25.80
CA ALA A 182 -0.54 9.84 25.50
C ALA A 182 -0.19 11.23 24.95
N SER A 183 -0.23 11.41 23.63
CA SER A 183 -0.02 12.71 23.00
C SER A 183 -1.31 13.24 22.39
N PRO A 184 -1.68 14.50 22.63
CA PRO A 184 -2.81 15.12 21.97
C PRO A 184 -2.52 15.31 20.47
N ASP A 185 -3.59 15.44 19.66
CA ASP A 185 -3.50 15.65 18.20
C ASP A 185 -2.66 16.87 17.78
N LYS A 186 -2.44 17.83 18.69
CA LYS A 186 -1.65 19.05 18.46
C LYS A 186 -0.71 19.34 19.64
N PRO A 187 0.45 18.65 19.73
CA PRO A 187 1.35 18.83 20.84
C PRO A 187 2.04 20.20 20.79
N ASN A 188 2.09 20.90 21.92
CA ASN A 188 2.85 22.13 22.08
C ASN A 188 4.37 21.85 22.09
N PHE A 189 5.21 22.90 22.09
CA PHE A 189 6.66 22.72 22.03
C PHE A 189 7.22 21.79 23.12
N PHE A 190 6.77 21.93 24.36
CA PHE A 190 7.25 21.12 25.48
C PHE A 190 6.81 19.66 25.36
N GLN A 191 5.59 19.40 24.87
CA GLN A 191 5.10 18.05 24.60
C GLN A 191 5.89 17.39 23.46
N ARG A 192 6.25 18.15 22.43
CA ARG A 192 7.13 17.69 21.34
C ARG A 192 8.54 17.36 21.83
N LEU A 193 9.09 18.22 22.68
CA LEU A 193 10.40 18.02 23.29
C LEU A 193 10.38 16.79 24.20
N ALA A 194 9.36 16.65 25.04
CA ALA A 194 9.17 15.48 25.91
C ALA A 194 9.05 14.18 25.10
N SER A 195 8.28 14.18 24.01
CA SER A 195 8.17 13.01 23.12
C SER A 195 9.50 12.63 22.47
N SER A 196 10.29 13.63 22.08
CA SER A 196 11.62 13.42 21.50
C SER A 196 12.60 12.87 22.55
N LEU A 197 12.60 13.44 23.76
CA LEU A 197 13.43 12.97 24.88
C LEU A 197 13.02 11.57 25.34
N PHE A 198 11.72 11.26 25.32
CA PHE A 198 11.21 9.93 25.63
C PHE A 198 11.75 8.90 24.64
N ILE A 199 11.69 9.15 23.33
CA ILE A 199 12.21 8.22 22.32
C ILE A 199 13.72 8.03 22.44
N VAL A 200 14.48 9.10 22.73
CA VAL A 200 15.92 9.00 23.02
C VAL A 200 16.17 8.16 24.27
N SER A 201 15.37 8.34 25.32
CA SER A 201 15.46 7.57 26.57
C SER A 201 15.10 6.11 26.35
N MET A 202 14.05 5.82 25.58
CA MET A 202 13.66 4.47 25.18
C MET A 202 14.79 3.78 24.42
N LYS A 203 15.46 4.50 23.50
CA LYS A 203 16.56 3.93 22.73
C LYS A 203 17.77 3.63 23.60
N TYR A 204 18.36 4.63 24.22
CA TYR A 204 19.67 4.47 24.84
C TYR A 204 19.61 3.88 26.26
N TYR A 205 18.57 4.19 27.03
CA TYR A 205 18.46 3.70 28.40
C TYR A 205 17.66 2.39 28.46
N ILE A 206 16.44 2.36 27.93
CA ILE A 206 15.61 1.16 28.02
C ILE A 206 16.12 0.05 27.11
N TYR A 207 16.37 0.35 25.84
CA TYR A 207 16.74 -0.67 24.88
C TYR A 207 18.22 -1.05 24.98
N GLU A 208 19.15 -0.12 24.72
CA GLU A 208 20.59 -0.40 24.69
C GLU A 208 21.18 -0.75 26.07
N TYR A 209 20.80 -0.03 27.13
CA TYR A 209 21.40 -0.22 28.46
C TYR A 209 20.74 -1.33 29.29
N LEU A 210 19.40 -1.47 29.26
CA LEU A 210 18.69 -2.50 30.04
C LEU A 210 18.34 -3.75 29.22
N THR A 211 17.68 -3.59 28.07
CA THR A 211 17.09 -4.70 27.32
C THR A 211 18.15 -5.57 26.66
N VAL A 212 19.04 -4.97 25.85
CA VAL A 212 20.06 -5.70 25.07
C VAL A 212 20.94 -6.58 25.97
N PRO A 213 21.57 -6.09 27.05
CA PRO A 213 22.44 -6.94 27.88
C PRO A 213 21.68 -8.07 28.57
N SER A 214 20.47 -7.78 29.06
CA SER A 214 19.59 -8.77 29.70
C SER A 214 19.20 -9.90 28.75
N HIS A 215 18.83 -9.56 27.51
CA HIS A 215 18.34 -10.52 26.52
C HIS A 215 19.51 -11.30 25.90
N GLU A 216 20.64 -10.65 25.60
CA GLU A 216 21.84 -11.35 25.14
C GLU A 216 22.41 -12.32 26.18
N ALA A 217 22.29 -12.02 27.48
CA ALA A 217 22.70 -12.94 28.52
C ALA A 217 21.91 -14.26 28.46
N LEU A 218 20.59 -14.20 28.21
CA LEU A 218 19.76 -15.39 28.02
C LEU A 218 20.13 -16.13 26.73
N ILE A 219 20.33 -15.41 25.62
CA ILE A 219 20.74 -16.00 24.35
C ILE A 219 22.06 -16.78 24.54
N LYS A 220 23.08 -16.14 25.12
CA LYS A 220 24.38 -16.77 25.38
C LYS A 220 24.28 -17.98 26.32
N LYS A 221 23.44 -17.88 27.36
CA LYS A 221 23.24 -18.95 28.35
C LYS A 221 22.56 -20.19 27.76
N TYR A 222 21.54 -20.01 26.93
CA TYR A 222 20.67 -21.12 26.47
C TYR A 222 20.92 -21.58 25.04
N PHE A 223 21.34 -20.68 24.16
CA PHE A 223 21.60 -20.97 22.74
C PHE A 223 23.09 -21.05 22.43
N GLY A 224 23.93 -20.37 23.22
CA GLY A 224 25.39 -20.49 23.19
C GLY A 224 26.11 -19.19 22.80
N ASN A 225 27.41 -19.14 23.05
CA ASN A 225 28.23 -17.94 22.88
C ASN A 225 28.48 -17.52 21.41
N ASN A 226 28.20 -18.40 20.46
CA ASN A 226 28.43 -18.15 19.03
C ASN A 226 27.22 -17.53 18.32
N TYR A 227 26.14 -17.24 19.04
CA TYR A 227 24.95 -16.60 18.46
C TYR A 227 25.25 -15.14 18.04
N PRO A 228 24.63 -14.65 16.95
CA PRO A 228 24.71 -13.25 16.54
C PRO A 228 24.26 -12.31 17.66
N SER A 229 24.62 -11.02 17.55
CA SER A 229 24.11 -10.01 18.48
C SER A 229 22.59 -9.88 18.35
N LEU A 230 21.95 -9.37 19.40
CA LEU A 230 20.50 -9.18 19.35
C LEU A 230 20.07 -8.25 18.20
N GLU A 231 20.89 -7.22 17.94
CA GLU A 231 20.68 -6.29 16.84
C GLU A 231 20.73 -7.00 15.47
N GLU A 232 21.67 -7.93 15.26
CA GLU A 232 21.79 -8.69 14.02
C GLU A 232 20.60 -9.62 13.79
N ILE A 233 20.10 -10.28 14.84
CA ILE A 233 18.92 -11.13 14.78
C ILE A 233 17.69 -10.29 14.39
N LEU A 234 17.47 -9.15 15.05
CA LEU A 234 16.29 -8.32 14.81
C LEU A 234 16.32 -7.62 13.45
N LYS A 235 17.50 -7.27 12.90
CA LYS A 235 17.63 -6.75 11.53
C LYS A 235 17.19 -7.75 10.45
N ARG A 236 17.12 -9.05 10.75
CA ARG A 236 16.62 -10.09 9.83
C ARG A 236 15.09 -10.24 9.87
N THR A 237 14.39 -9.45 10.68
CA THR A 237 12.93 -9.47 10.74
C THR A 237 12.34 -9.19 9.36
N SER A 238 11.59 -10.15 8.85
CA SER A 238 10.99 -10.10 7.51
C SER A 238 9.69 -9.31 7.51
N MET A 239 8.88 -9.41 8.58
CA MET A 239 7.63 -8.68 8.72
C MET A 239 7.33 -8.30 10.18
N LEU A 240 6.58 -7.22 10.35
CA LEU A 240 6.00 -6.78 11.62
C LEU A 240 4.49 -6.78 11.55
N PHE A 241 3.85 -7.54 12.44
CA PHE A 241 2.41 -7.61 12.57
C PHE A 241 2.00 -6.79 13.78
N VAL A 242 1.12 -5.81 13.60
CA VAL A 242 0.61 -4.97 14.69
C VAL A 242 -0.91 -5.07 14.76
N ASN A 243 -1.42 -5.28 15.97
CA ASN A 243 -2.85 -5.37 16.24
C ASN A 243 -3.46 -3.96 16.37
N THR A 244 -3.38 -3.20 15.29
CA THR A 244 -3.93 -1.84 15.17
C THR A 244 -4.86 -1.76 13.97
N ASP A 245 -5.66 -0.70 13.94
CA ASP A 245 -6.48 -0.34 12.80
C ASP A 245 -6.19 1.11 12.40
N MET A 246 -6.04 1.35 11.10
CA MET A 246 -5.81 2.70 10.56
C MET A 246 -6.93 3.70 10.92
N VAL A 247 -8.13 3.21 11.24
CA VAL A 247 -9.27 4.03 11.66
C VAL A 247 -9.15 4.50 13.10
N PHE A 248 -8.56 3.68 13.99
CA PHE A 248 -8.52 3.95 15.43
C PHE A 248 -7.16 4.44 15.95
N HIS A 249 -6.11 4.41 15.12
CA HIS A 249 -4.75 4.80 15.50
C HIS A 249 -4.24 6.03 14.74
N PRO A 250 -3.30 6.80 15.32
CA PRO A 250 -2.64 7.89 14.62
C PRO A 250 -2.02 7.42 13.29
N LEU A 251 -2.24 8.19 12.23
CA LEU A 251 -1.75 7.87 10.89
C LEU A 251 -0.21 7.80 10.88
N ARG A 252 0.33 6.63 10.55
CA ARG A 252 1.76 6.37 10.38
C ARG A 252 1.99 5.88 8.95
N PRO A 253 3.01 6.37 8.22
CA PRO A 253 3.42 5.74 6.97
C PRO A 253 3.89 4.32 7.31
N LEU A 254 3.42 3.30 6.61
CA LEU A 254 3.80 1.91 6.83
C LEU A 254 4.46 1.35 5.58
N LEU A 255 5.62 0.74 5.75
CA LEU A 255 6.25 -0.06 4.70
C LEU A 255 5.47 -1.37 4.45
N PRO A 256 5.56 -1.98 3.25
CA PRO A 256 4.82 -3.22 2.93
C PRO A 256 5.09 -4.41 3.85
N ASN A 257 6.24 -4.43 4.53
CA ASN A 257 6.58 -5.45 5.52
C ASN A 257 5.91 -5.21 6.89
N ILE A 258 5.08 -4.18 7.04
CA ILE A 258 4.36 -3.87 8.27
C ILE A 258 2.86 -4.06 8.04
N ILE A 259 2.32 -5.09 8.68
CA ILE A 259 0.95 -5.55 8.50
C ILE A 259 0.11 -5.17 9.72
N GLN A 260 -0.89 -4.32 9.50
CA GLN A 260 -1.95 -4.10 10.47
C GLN A 260 -3.00 -5.20 10.31
N PHE A 261 -3.26 -5.99 11.35
CA PHE A 261 -4.21 -7.11 11.29
C PHE A 261 -5.46 -6.93 12.17
N GLY A 262 -5.71 -5.70 12.63
CA GLY A 262 -7.05 -5.20 12.98
C GLY A 262 -7.35 -5.05 14.47
N GLY A 263 -7.81 -3.85 14.88
CA GLY A 263 -8.20 -3.46 16.25
C GLY A 263 -9.49 -4.12 16.78
N GLY A 264 -9.65 -5.43 16.57
CA GLY A 264 -10.87 -6.17 16.84
C GLY A 264 -10.82 -7.68 16.59
N THR A 265 -9.63 -8.27 16.40
CA THR A 265 -9.42 -9.71 16.15
C THR A 265 -10.06 -10.64 17.18
N HIS A 266 -10.23 -10.16 18.41
CA HIS A 266 -10.89 -10.86 19.51
C HIS A 266 -12.43 -10.76 19.49
N MET A 267 -13.01 -9.98 18.57
CA MET A 267 -14.46 -9.89 18.39
C MET A 267 -14.97 -11.11 17.61
N THR A 268 -15.67 -12.01 18.29
CA THR A 268 -16.40 -13.08 17.60
C THR A 268 -17.53 -12.50 16.75
N LEU A 269 -17.69 -12.99 15.51
CA LEU A 269 -18.86 -12.73 14.68
C LEU A 269 -20.15 -12.84 15.51
N ALA A 270 -21.03 -11.85 15.41
CA ALA A 270 -22.32 -11.88 16.08
C ALA A 270 -23.04 -13.20 15.76
N LYS A 271 -23.60 -13.86 16.78
CA LYS A 271 -24.32 -15.13 16.62
C LYS A 271 -25.37 -14.95 15.50
N PRO A 272 -25.33 -15.73 14.41
CA PRO A 272 -26.36 -15.64 13.39
C PRO A 272 -27.72 -15.97 14.02
N LEU A 273 -28.76 -15.24 13.61
CA LEU A 273 -30.13 -15.51 14.05
C LEU A 273 -30.47 -16.99 13.78
N PRO A 274 -31.20 -17.66 14.70
CA PRO A 274 -31.51 -19.09 14.55
C PRO A 274 -32.25 -19.34 13.24
N LYS A 275 -31.60 -20.08 12.34
CA LYS A 275 -32.19 -20.51 11.08
C LYS A 275 -33.22 -21.61 11.37
N ILE A 276 -34.49 -21.30 11.16
CA ILE A 276 -35.57 -22.29 11.11
C ILE A 276 -35.34 -23.14 9.85
N HIS A 277 -34.92 -24.39 10.04
CA HIS A 277 -34.69 -25.34 8.95
C HIS A 277 -35.99 -26.09 8.59
N LEU A 278 -36.52 -25.84 7.39
CA LEU A 278 -37.32 -26.83 6.65
C LEU A 278 -36.45 -27.47 5.56
N SER A 279 -36.63 -28.78 5.36
CA SER A 279 -35.79 -29.67 4.56
C SER A 279 -35.63 -29.26 3.09
N PHE A 280 -34.42 -28.90 2.67
CA PHE A 280 -34.09 -28.53 1.28
C PHE A 280 -32.93 -29.36 0.69
N LYS A 281 -32.64 -30.55 1.25
CA LYS A 281 -31.41 -31.30 0.92
C LYS A 281 -31.51 -32.15 -0.35
N THR A 282 -32.71 -32.46 -0.83
CA THR A 282 -32.90 -33.35 -1.99
C THR A 282 -33.01 -32.58 -3.32
N TYR A 283 -33.43 -31.30 -3.31
CA TYR A 283 -33.48 -30.45 -4.50
C TYR A 283 -32.09 -29.92 -4.91
N LEU A 284 -31.24 -29.61 -3.94
CA LEU A 284 -29.88 -29.08 -4.17
C LEU A 284 -28.97 -30.06 -4.92
N ASN A 285 -29.08 -31.37 -4.65
CA ASN A 285 -28.20 -32.36 -5.28
C ASN A 285 -28.52 -32.56 -6.77
N MET A 286 -29.77 -32.39 -7.19
CA MET A 286 -30.15 -32.50 -8.60
C MET A 286 -29.81 -31.23 -9.38
N VAL A 287 -29.93 -30.06 -8.74
CA VAL A 287 -29.47 -28.77 -9.28
C VAL A 287 -27.94 -28.77 -9.44
N ASN A 288 -27.18 -29.28 -8.45
CA ASN A 288 -25.72 -29.27 -8.46
C ASN A 288 -25.09 -30.10 -9.59
N VAL A 289 -25.72 -31.20 -10.02
CA VAL A 289 -25.21 -32.04 -11.13
C VAL A 289 -25.43 -31.35 -12.48
N VAL A 290 -26.59 -30.73 -12.68
CA VAL A 290 -26.86 -29.92 -13.89
C VAL A 290 -25.99 -28.65 -13.88
N LEU A 291 -25.78 -28.03 -12.71
CA LEU A 291 -24.84 -26.91 -12.53
C LEU A 291 -23.41 -27.30 -12.84
N SER A 292 -22.98 -28.50 -12.45
CA SER A 292 -21.61 -29.00 -12.67
C SER A 292 -21.34 -29.33 -14.14
N ILE A 293 -22.35 -29.82 -14.87
CA ILE A 293 -22.27 -30.03 -16.32
C ILE A 293 -22.29 -28.69 -17.08
N LEU A 294 -23.10 -27.72 -16.63
CA LEU A 294 -23.10 -26.35 -17.15
C LEU A 294 -21.80 -25.59 -16.82
N LEU A 295 -21.21 -25.79 -15.64
CA LEU A 295 -19.90 -25.24 -15.26
C LEU A 295 -18.77 -25.88 -16.08
N GLY A 296 -18.84 -27.18 -16.35
CA GLY A 296 -17.89 -27.88 -17.22
C GLY A 296 -17.90 -27.37 -18.66
N PHE A 297 -19.07 -26.93 -19.17
CA PHE A 297 -19.17 -26.25 -20.46
C PHE A 297 -18.74 -24.77 -20.41
N MET A 298 -18.96 -24.08 -19.28
CA MET A 298 -18.51 -22.69 -19.06
C MET A 298 -16.98 -22.55 -18.94
N VAL A 299 -16.26 -23.56 -18.46
CA VAL A 299 -14.78 -23.51 -18.35
C VAL A 299 -14.07 -23.57 -19.72
N ILE A 300 -14.78 -23.94 -20.79
CA ILE A 300 -14.28 -23.84 -22.18
C ILE A 300 -14.45 -22.41 -22.74
N ILE A 301 -15.16 -21.54 -22.02
CA ILE A 301 -15.31 -20.13 -22.32
C ILE A 301 -14.70 -19.36 -21.16
N THR A 302 -13.37 -19.18 -21.12
CA THR A 302 -12.85 -18.05 -20.34
C THR A 302 -13.43 -16.81 -20.99
N PRO A 303 -14.35 -16.05 -20.35
CA PRO A 303 -14.70 -14.75 -20.88
C PRO A 303 -13.40 -13.95 -20.87
N THR A 304 -12.84 -13.69 -22.05
CA THR A 304 -11.88 -12.60 -22.19
C THR A 304 -12.69 -11.36 -21.81
N HIS A 305 -12.51 -10.87 -20.58
CA HIS A 305 -13.17 -9.65 -20.11
C HIS A 305 -12.58 -8.47 -20.88
N SER A 306 -13.02 -8.31 -22.13
CA SER A 306 -12.68 -7.20 -23.00
C SER A 306 -13.58 -6.02 -22.65
N ALA A 307 -13.12 -5.17 -21.72
CA ALA A 307 -13.72 -3.87 -21.52
C ALA A 307 -13.57 -2.96 -22.77
N ARG A 308 -14.58 -2.12 -23.03
CA ARG A 308 -14.51 -0.95 -23.92
C ARG A 308 -14.07 0.26 -23.11
N ILE A 309 -12.91 0.83 -23.45
CA ILE A 309 -12.25 1.87 -22.67
C ILE A 309 -12.15 3.14 -23.51
N LEU A 310 -12.52 4.29 -22.94
CA LEU A 310 -12.27 5.59 -23.54
C LEU A 310 -11.14 6.30 -22.80
N GLY A 311 -10.00 6.47 -23.47
CA GLY A 311 -8.88 7.29 -23.01
C GLY A 311 -8.96 8.72 -23.54
N ILE A 312 -8.73 9.73 -22.71
CA ILE A 312 -8.75 11.14 -23.12
C ILE A 312 -7.52 11.84 -22.57
N ALA A 313 -6.58 12.23 -23.44
CA ALA A 313 -5.39 13.00 -23.08
C ALA A 313 -5.39 14.32 -23.86
N PRO A 314 -6.08 15.37 -23.36
CA PRO A 314 -6.37 16.57 -24.13
C PRO A 314 -5.18 17.53 -24.21
N ILE A 315 -4.15 17.40 -23.37
CA ILE A 315 -3.06 18.37 -23.34
C ILE A 315 -2.19 18.24 -24.59
N PRO A 316 -2.01 19.31 -25.42
CA PRO A 316 -1.25 19.27 -26.67
C PRO A 316 0.25 19.36 -26.37
N SER A 317 0.80 18.31 -25.77
CA SER A 317 2.21 18.21 -25.43
C SER A 317 2.67 16.78 -25.54
N PHE A 318 3.74 16.56 -26.29
CA PHE A 318 4.28 15.22 -26.52
C PHE A 318 4.67 14.54 -25.20
N SER A 319 5.16 15.32 -24.22
CA SER A 319 5.51 14.80 -22.89
C SER A 319 4.32 14.29 -22.10
N HIS A 320 3.14 14.89 -22.27
CA HIS A 320 1.90 14.43 -21.65
C HIS A 320 1.43 13.13 -22.31
N GLN A 321 1.51 13.06 -23.64
CA GLN A 321 1.08 11.89 -24.40
C GLN A 321 1.99 10.67 -24.16
N ILE A 322 3.31 10.85 -24.19
CA ILE A 322 4.26 9.73 -24.09
C ILE A 322 4.16 8.99 -22.74
N ALA A 323 3.75 9.69 -21.67
CA ALA A 323 3.55 9.09 -20.36
C ALA A 323 2.43 8.03 -20.35
N PHE A 324 1.41 8.20 -21.21
CA PHE A 324 0.21 7.34 -21.23
C PHE A 324 0.21 6.31 -22.36
N ARG A 325 1.04 6.47 -23.40
CA ARG A 325 1.15 5.50 -24.51
C ARG A 325 1.31 4.04 -24.06
N PRO A 326 2.14 3.70 -23.06
CA PRO A 326 2.25 2.33 -22.57
C PRO A 326 0.94 1.78 -22.01
N ILE A 327 0.13 2.63 -21.38
CA ILE A 327 -1.18 2.26 -20.81
C ILE A 327 -2.12 1.83 -21.94
N TRP A 328 -2.27 2.66 -22.97
CA TRP A 328 -3.12 2.37 -24.13
C TRP A 328 -2.71 1.10 -24.87
N ARG A 329 -1.39 0.96 -25.07
CA ARG A 329 -0.81 -0.22 -25.70
C ARG A 329 -1.10 -1.49 -24.90
N GLU A 330 -0.82 -1.48 -23.60
CA GLU A 330 -0.98 -2.67 -22.76
C GLU A 330 -2.45 -3.06 -22.62
N LEU A 331 -3.37 -2.10 -22.49
CA LEU A 331 -4.81 -2.36 -22.48
C LEU A 331 -5.25 -3.03 -23.80
N SER A 332 -4.80 -2.52 -24.94
CA SER A 332 -5.09 -3.11 -26.25
C SER A 332 -4.53 -4.54 -26.39
N LEU A 333 -3.28 -4.76 -25.97
CA LEU A 333 -2.62 -6.08 -26.02
C LEU A 333 -3.29 -7.11 -25.11
N ARG A 334 -3.90 -6.68 -24.00
CA ARG A 334 -4.69 -7.55 -23.11
C ARG A 334 -6.08 -7.87 -23.64
N GLY A 335 -6.43 -7.38 -24.83
CA GLY A 335 -7.68 -7.68 -25.50
C GLY A 335 -8.81 -6.69 -25.23
N HIS A 336 -8.55 -5.56 -24.56
CA HIS A 336 -9.55 -4.49 -24.41
C HIS A 336 -9.72 -3.71 -25.70
N ASN A 337 -10.93 -3.21 -25.96
CA ASN A 337 -11.19 -2.28 -27.05
C ASN A 337 -11.00 -0.84 -26.54
N VAL A 338 -9.94 -0.18 -26.98
CA VAL A 338 -9.52 1.12 -26.45
C VAL A 338 -9.70 2.18 -27.53
N THR A 339 -10.52 3.20 -27.25
CA THR A 339 -10.60 4.42 -28.06
C THR A 339 -9.88 5.53 -27.32
N VAL A 340 -8.92 6.20 -27.95
CA VAL A 340 -8.14 7.28 -27.32
C VAL A 340 -8.26 8.58 -28.10
N LEU A 341 -8.61 9.67 -27.42
CA LEU A 341 -8.46 11.03 -27.93
C LEU A 341 -7.05 11.52 -27.55
N THR A 342 -6.19 11.68 -28.56
CA THR A 342 -4.77 12.03 -28.35
C THR A 342 -4.27 12.97 -29.42
N THR A 343 -3.40 13.91 -29.03
CA THR A 343 -2.73 14.81 -29.95
C THR A 343 -1.56 14.16 -30.68
N ASP A 344 -1.13 12.97 -30.25
CA ASP A 344 0.07 12.31 -30.78
C ASP A 344 -0.18 10.81 -30.99
N PRO A 345 -1.04 10.43 -31.96
CA PRO A 345 -1.37 9.03 -32.23
C PRO A 345 -0.14 8.22 -32.63
N VAL A 346 -0.03 7.00 -32.10
CA VAL A 346 1.09 6.07 -32.36
C VAL A 346 0.94 5.38 -33.71
N ARG A 347 -0.31 5.08 -34.11
CA ARG A 347 -0.69 4.39 -35.35
C ARG A 347 0.05 3.05 -35.55
N ASP A 348 0.20 2.29 -34.48
CA ASP A 348 0.80 0.95 -34.52
C ASP A 348 -0.20 -0.05 -35.12
N ALA A 349 0.09 -0.52 -36.33
CA ALA A 349 -0.77 -1.46 -37.07
C ALA A 349 -0.94 -2.82 -36.36
N THR A 350 -0.11 -3.14 -35.37
CA THR A 350 -0.23 -4.39 -34.59
C THR A 350 -1.30 -4.31 -33.50
N LEU A 351 -1.72 -3.09 -33.11
CA LEU A 351 -2.71 -2.86 -32.05
C LEU A 351 -4.13 -2.79 -32.64
N THR A 352 -4.68 -3.93 -33.05
CA THR A 352 -5.97 -4.00 -33.76
C THR A 352 -7.17 -3.52 -32.93
N ASN A 353 -7.03 -3.52 -31.60
CA ASN A 353 -8.08 -3.09 -30.67
C ASN A 353 -7.86 -1.66 -30.14
N LEU A 354 -6.96 -0.89 -30.75
CA LEU A 354 -6.69 0.51 -30.39
C LEU A 354 -7.17 1.44 -31.52
N THR A 355 -8.16 2.27 -31.21
CA THR A 355 -8.65 3.34 -32.09
C THR A 355 -8.15 4.68 -31.58
N GLU A 356 -7.38 5.42 -32.38
CA GLU A 356 -6.85 6.73 -31.99
C GLU A 356 -7.56 7.85 -32.77
N ILE A 357 -8.28 8.72 -32.06
CA ILE A 357 -8.87 9.94 -32.58
C ILE A 357 -7.82 11.05 -32.47
N ASP A 358 -7.35 11.50 -33.62
CA ASP A 358 -6.30 12.52 -33.75
C ASP A 358 -6.84 13.91 -33.38
N THR A 359 -6.39 14.44 -32.26
CA THR A 359 -6.74 15.79 -31.77
C THR A 359 -5.61 16.81 -31.95
N SER A 360 -4.59 16.49 -32.76
CA SER A 360 -3.38 17.30 -32.96
C SER A 360 -3.64 18.72 -33.45
N ILE A 361 -4.84 19.01 -34.00
CA ILE A 361 -5.25 20.37 -34.38
C ILE A 361 -5.11 21.37 -33.22
N SER A 362 -5.28 20.92 -31.97
CA SER A 362 -5.19 21.79 -30.79
C SER A 362 -3.77 22.28 -30.51
N TYR A 363 -2.73 21.68 -31.11
CA TYR A 363 -1.36 22.21 -31.06
C TYR A 363 -1.27 23.63 -31.60
N LYS A 364 -2.11 24.00 -32.57
CA LYS A 364 -2.10 25.34 -33.14
C LYS A 364 -2.35 26.39 -32.06
N LYS A 365 -3.45 26.26 -31.32
CA LYS A 365 -3.80 27.19 -30.22
C LYS A 365 -2.75 27.15 -29.10
N TRP A 366 -2.26 25.95 -28.77
CA TRP A 366 -1.23 25.75 -27.75
C TRP A 366 0.07 26.50 -28.07
N ASN A 367 0.53 26.41 -29.32
CA ASN A 367 1.78 27.05 -29.77
C ASN A 367 1.60 28.56 -29.95
N GLU A 368 0.45 29.03 -30.42
CA GLU A 368 0.13 30.46 -30.56
C GLU A 368 0.15 31.20 -29.22
N ALA A 369 -0.21 30.53 -28.12
CA ALA A 369 -0.21 31.12 -26.78
C ALA A 369 1.19 31.43 -26.22
N ASN A 370 2.24 30.77 -26.75
CA ASN A 370 3.63 30.88 -26.31
C ASN A 370 3.80 30.81 -24.78
N LEU A 371 3.76 29.59 -24.25
CA LEU A 371 3.80 29.33 -22.80
C LEU A 371 5.00 29.96 -22.08
N ASN A 372 6.14 30.13 -22.76
CA ASN A 372 7.31 30.78 -22.17
C ASN A 372 7.07 32.27 -21.87
N GLU A 373 6.29 32.97 -22.70
CA GLU A 373 5.90 34.35 -22.44
C GLU A 373 4.78 34.43 -21.39
N VAL A 374 3.86 33.47 -21.38
CA VAL A 374 2.81 33.37 -20.35
C VAL A 374 3.43 33.15 -18.96
N ALA A 375 4.45 32.29 -18.86
CA ALA A 375 5.16 31.99 -17.62
C ALA A 375 5.91 33.19 -17.01
N LYS A 376 6.20 34.23 -17.82
CA LYS A 376 6.83 35.49 -17.35
C LYS A 376 5.82 36.46 -16.72
N LEU A 377 4.52 36.22 -16.86
CA LEU A 377 3.49 37.08 -16.28
C LEU A 377 3.40 36.88 -14.76
N GLY A 378 2.85 37.87 -14.06
CA GLY A 378 2.51 37.71 -12.64
C GLY A 378 1.51 36.56 -12.44
N PHE A 379 1.61 35.87 -11.30
CA PHE A 379 0.90 34.62 -11.00
C PHE A 379 -0.58 34.59 -11.44
N PHE A 380 -1.37 35.59 -11.04
CA PHE A 380 -2.80 35.64 -11.40
C PHE A 380 -3.06 35.80 -12.90
N LYS A 381 -2.25 36.60 -13.61
CA LYS A 381 -2.39 36.78 -15.07
C LYS A 381 -1.94 35.53 -15.83
N MET A 382 -0.91 34.85 -15.34
CA MET A 382 -0.47 33.57 -15.87
C MET A 382 -1.59 32.52 -15.72
N MET A 383 -2.20 32.41 -14.55
CA MET A 383 -3.30 31.47 -14.29
C MET A 383 -4.53 31.77 -15.15
N ASP A 384 -4.94 33.04 -15.26
CA ASP A 384 -6.04 33.48 -16.12
C ASP A 384 -5.84 33.08 -17.59
N LYS A 385 -4.65 33.38 -18.16
CA LYS A 385 -4.30 32.96 -19.52
C LYS A 385 -4.26 31.44 -19.67
N PHE A 386 -3.75 30.72 -18.68
CA PHE A 386 -3.68 29.26 -18.73
C PHE A 386 -5.08 28.63 -18.71
N ILE A 387 -6.00 29.14 -17.89
CA ILE A 387 -7.40 28.70 -17.85
C ILE A 387 -8.08 28.96 -19.19
N SER A 388 -7.89 30.14 -19.78
CA SER A 388 -8.42 30.46 -21.12
C SER A 388 -7.86 29.55 -22.20
N LEU A 389 -6.55 29.28 -22.19
CA LEU A 389 -5.92 28.39 -23.16
C LEU A 389 -6.46 26.97 -23.06
N CYS A 390 -6.61 26.46 -21.83
CA CYS A 390 -7.23 25.17 -21.59
C CYS A 390 -8.67 25.13 -22.13
N TYR A 391 -9.45 26.19 -21.92
CA TYR A 391 -10.79 26.28 -22.51
C TYR A 391 -10.75 26.15 -24.04
N ASP A 392 -9.90 26.95 -24.68
CA ASP A 392 -9.80 27.01 -26.14
C ASP A 392 -9.32 25.70 -26.77
N VAL A 393 -8.41 25.00 -26.10
CA VAL A 393 -7.92 23.67 -26.48
C VAL A 393 -9.04 22.65 -26.39
N ALA A 394 -9.73 22.57 -25.25
CA ALA A 394 -10.81 21.63 -25.05
C ALA A 394 -11.95 21.86 -26.04
N GLU A 395 -12.32 23.11 -26.28
CA GLU A 395 -13.33 23.48 -27.27
C GLU A 395 -12.93 23.01 -28.69
N GLU A 396 -11.69 23.26 -29.11
CA GLU A 396 -11.22 22.85 -30.44
C GLU A 396 -11.31 21.33 -30.63
N GLN A 397 -10.97 20.57 -29.59
CA GLN A 397 -11.05 19.11 -29.59
C GLN A 397 -12.50 18.61 -29.58
N LEU A 398 -13.37 19.22 -28.78
CA LEU A 398 -14.79 18.85 -28.71
C LEU A 398 -15.53 19.14 -30.02
N LEU A 399 -15.09 20.13 -30.81
CA LEU A 399 -15.66 20.47 -32.11
C LEU A 399 -15.30 19.51 -33.24
N LEU A 400 -14.30 18.63 -33.04
CA LEU A 400 -13.88 17.69 -34.08
C LEU A 400 -15.03 16.76 -34.51
N PRO A 401 -15.20 16.49 -35.82
CA PRO A 401 -16.29 15.65 -36.32
C PRO A 401 -16.34 14.26 -35.68
N GLU A 402 -15.18 13.63 -35.46
CA GLU A 402 -15.10 12.30 -34.83
C GLU A 402 -15.49 12.33 -33.35
N VAL A 403 -15.13 13.39 -32.62
CA VAL A 403 -15.54 13.59 -31.23
C VAL A 403 -17.04 13.90 -31.14
N GLN A 404 -17.55 14.74 -32.04
CA GLN A 404 -18.98 15.02 -32.16
C GLN A 404 -19.79 13.77 -32.49
N LYS A 405 -19.26 12.88 -33.33
CA LYS A 405 -19.85 11.58 -33.64
C LYS A 405 -19.93 10.72 -32.38
N LEU A 406 -18.87 10.70 -31.56
CA LEU A 406 -18.85 9.98 -30.29
C LEU A 406 -19.91 10.53 -29.31
N LEU A 407 -20.02 11.86 -29.20
CA LEU A 407 -21.00 12.52 -28.33
C LEU A 407 -22.45 12.29 -28.77
N LYS A 408 -22.72 12.29 -30.08
CA LYS A 408 -24.08 12.15 -30.63
C LYS A 408 -24.53 10.71 -30.82
N ASN A 409 -23.62 9.74 -30.75
CA ASN A 409 -23.98 8.33 -30.91
C ASN A 409 -24.62 7.77 -29.63
N GLU A 410 -25.94 7.68 -29.61
CA GLU A 410 -26.72 7.13 -28.47
C GLU A 410 -26.48 5.64 -28.25
N THR A 411 -25.98 4.91 -29.25
CA THR A 411 -25.72 3.45 -29.16
C THR A 411 -24.31 3.14 -28.68
N GLU A 412 -23.42 4.13 -28.65
CA GLU A 412 -22.05 3.94 -28.18
C GLU A 412 -22.01 3.84 -26.65
N HIS A 413 -21.21 2.90 -26.15
CA HIS A 413 -21.00 2.70 -24.72
C HIS A 413 -19.53 2.40 -24.41
N PHE A 414 -19.13 2.77 -23.20
CA PHE A 414 -17.84 2.45 -22.63
C PHE A 414 -18.03 1.92 -21.20
N ASP A 415 -17.19 0.97 -20.82
CA ASP A 415 -17.19 0.40 -19.47
C ASP A 415 -16.43 1.29 -18.48
N VAL A 416 -15.50 2.10 -18.96
CA VAL A 416 -14.72 3.04 -18.15
C VAL A 416 -14.17 4.18 -19.02
N VAL A 417 -14.13 5.37 -18.45
CA VAL A 417 -13.48 6.55 -19.02
C VAL A 417 -12.23 6.87 -18.21
N ILE A 418 -11.09 7.01 -18.87
CA ILE A 418 -9.80 7.36 -18.26
C ILE A 418 -9.35 8.69 -18.85
N ILE A 419 -9.30 9.75 -18.04
CA ILE A 419 -8.94 11.10 -18.51
C ILE A 419 -7.65 11.58 -17.86
N GLU A 420 -6.77 12.18 -18.64
CA GLU A 420 -5.80 13.11 -18.08
C GLU A 420 -6.57 14.27 -17.46
N PHE A 421 -6.22 14.66 -16.24
CA PHE A 421 -7.04 15.60 -15.49
C PHE A 421 -7.27 16.89 -16.27
N PHE A 422 -8.53 17.03 -16.67
CA PHE A 422 -9.04 18.16 -17.42
C PHE A 422 -10.55 18.22 -17.12
N PRO A 423 -11.02 19.10 -16.22
CA PRO A 423 -12.31 18.90 -15.56
C PRO A 423 -13.52 18.80 -16.52
N SER A 424 -13.55 19.60 -17.59
CA SER A 424 -14.63 19.50 -18.59
C SER A 424 -14.69 18.14 -19.29
N MET A 425 -13.56 17.45 -19.47
CA MET A 425 -13.52 16.13 -20.10
C MET A 425 -14.07 15.02 -19.20
N ALA A 426 -14.24 15.26 -17.90
CA ALA A 426 -14.92 14.33 -16.99
C ALA A 426 -16.40 14.12 -17.38
N ALA A 427 -17.01 15.06 -18.10
CA ALA A 427 -18.37 14.94 -18.61
C ALA A 427 -18.57 13.75 -19.57
N PHE A 428 -17.50 13.20 -20.17
CA PHE A 428 -17.61 11.96 -20.94
C PHE A 428 -18.03 10.77 -20.07
N ALA A 429 -17.60 10.70 -18.80
CA ALA A 429 -18.03 9.64 -17.89
C ALA A 429 -19.54 9.73 -17.60
N GLU A 430 -20.07 10.94 -17.45
CA GLU A 430 -21.51 11.18 -17.32
C GLU A 430 -22.25 10.82 -18.61
N ARG A 431 -21.72 11.23 -19.77
CA ARG A 431 -22.30 10.93 -21.09
C ARG A 431 -22.49 9.42 -21.33
N PHE A 432 -21.56 8.60 -20.84
CA PHE A 432 -21.58 7.15 -21.00
C PHE A 432 -22.05 6.39 -19.76
N HIS A 433 -22.40 7.10 -18.68
CA HIS A 433 -22.83 6.53 -17.40
C HIS A 433 -21.88 5.42 -16.88
N CYS A 434 -20.58 5.69 -16.90
CA CYS A 434 -19.55 4.72 -16.52
C CYS A 434 -18.56 5.30 -15.48
N PRO A 435 -17.80 4.44 -14.77
CA PRO A 435 -16.76 4.86 -13.85
C PRO A 435 -15.72 5.77 -14.51
N LEU A 436 -15.22 6.74 -13.73
CA LEU A 436 -14.18 7.69 -14.12
C LEU A 436 -12.87 7.36 -13.41
N ILE A 437 -11.79 7.24 -14.19
CA ILE A 437 -10.42 7.17 -13.70
C ILE A 437 -9.67 8.43 -14.15
N LEU A 438 -8.99 9.08 -13.21
CA LEU A 438 -8.07 10.16 -13.53
C LEU A 438 -6.67 9.63 -13.85
N MET A 439 -5.94 10.32 -14.70
CA MET A 439 -4.50 10.16 -14.84
C MET A 439 -3.81 11.52 -14.79
N SER A 440 -2.56 11.53 -14.33
CA SER A 440 -1.67 12.69 -14.41
C SER A 440 -0.34 12.26 -15.00
N SER A 441 0.13 13.02 -15.99
CA SER A 441 1.41 12.80 -16.68
C SER A 441 2.61 13.25 -15.85
N LEU A 442 2.34 13.83 -14.68
CA LEU A 442 3.30 14.20 -13.63
C LEU A 442 2.63 14.00 -12.26
N ASP A 443 3.15 14.64 -11.20
CA ASP A 443 2.42 14.72 -9.94
C ASP A 443 1.10 15.49 -10.11
N ALA A 444 0.17 15.29 -9.18
CA ALA A 444 -1.11 15.98 -9.20
C ALA A 444 -1.09 17.21 -8.25
N PRO A 445 -1.78 18.31 -8.59
CA PRO A 445 -2.07 19.40 -7.69
C PRO A 445 -2.73 18.91 -6.41
N ALA A 446 -2.48 19.62 -5.32
CA ALA A 446 -3.04 19.31 -4.00
C ALA A 446 -4.57 19.15 -4.00
N LEU A 447 -5.27 19.92 -4.85
CA LEU A 447 -6.72 19.86 -4.98
C LEU A 447 -7.22 18.53 -5.56
N MET A 448 -6.51 17.95 -6.53
CA MET A 448 -6.92 16.66 -7.11
C MET A 448 -6.87 15.56 -6.05
N TYR A 449 -5.79 15.53 -5.28
CA TYR A 449 -5.67 14.62 -4.15
C TYR A 449 -6.83 14.76 -3.15
N GLN A 450 -7.25 16.00 -2.85
CA GLN A 450 -8.36 16.27 -1.94
C GLN A 450 -9.71 15.77 -2.48
N ILE A 451 -9.96 15.87 -3.79
CA ILE A 451 -11.19 15.35 -4.42
C ILE A 451 -11.33 13.85 -4.19
N LEU A 452 -10.23 13.10 -4.26
CA LEU A 452 -10.20 11.66 -3.97
C LEU A 452 -10.18 11.32 -2.46
N GLY A 453 -10.29 12.32 -1.58
CA GLY A 453 -10.27 12.16 -0.12
C GLY A 453 -8.87 12.09 0.50
N ASN A 454 -7.80 12.27 -0.28
CA ASN A 454 -6.45 12.19 0.28
C ASN A 454 -6.16 13.36 1.22
N PRO A 455 -5.49 13.10 2.36
CA PRO A 455 -5.00 14.16 3.22
C PRO A 455 -3.94 14.98 2.47
N SER A 456 -4.15 16.29 2.35
CA SER A 456 -3.25 17.21 1.66
C SER A 456 -2.95 18.38 2.58
N HIS A 457 -1.72 18.42 3.11
CA HIS A 457 -1.27 19.48 4.01
C HIS A 457 -0.22 20.36 3.33
N PRO A 458 -0.49 21.66 3.11
CA PRO A 458 0.35 22.52 2.27
C PRO A 458 1.81 22.64 2.74
N ILE A 459 2.03 22.49 4.04
CA ILE A 459 3.38 22.53 4.63
C ILE A 459 4.15 21.21 4.47
N LEU A 460 3.47 20.07 4.63
CA LEU A 460 4.12 18.75 4.66
C LEU A 460 4.26 18.20 3.24
N ASN A 461 3.29 18.53 2.38
CA ASN A 461 3.24 18.19 0.98
C ASN A 461 2.99 19.48 0.19
N PRO A 462 4.02 20.34 0.04
CA PRO A 462 3.92 21.48 -0.87
C PRO A 462 3.48 21.03 -2.25
N ASP A 463 2.70 21.88 -2.92
CA ASP A 463 2.28 21.60 -4.28
C ASP A 463 3.50 21.45 -5.20
N PHE A 464 3.46 20.49 -6.12
CA PHE A 464 4.60 20.18 -6.99
C PHE A 464 5.03 21.40 -7.83
N MET A 465 4.11 22.34 -8.10
CA MET A 465 4.39 23.58 -8.82
C MET A 465 5.34 24.54 -8.08
N LEU A 466 5.50 24.39 -6.76
CA LEU A 466 6.39 25.25 -5.97
C LEU A 466 7.86 24.81 -6.01
N ALA A 467 8.15 23.60 -6.51
CA ALA A 467 9.49 23.03 -6.62
C ALA A 467 10.35 23.17 -5.34
N PHE A 468 9.71 23.05 -4.16
CA PHE A 468 10.42 23.14 -2.88
C PHE A 468 11.21 21.86 -2.59
N SER A 469 12.37 22.01 -1.95
CA SER A 469 13.12 20.88 -1.40
C SER A 469 12.34 20.18 -0.29
N ASN A 470 12.69 18.93 0.02
CA ASN A 470 12.06 18.09 1.05
C ASN A 470 12.04 18.69 2.48
N LYS A 471 12.72 19.81 2.73
CA LYS A 471 12.75 20.51 4.03
C LYS A 471 12.48 22.01 3.87
N PRO A 472 11.22 22.43 3.67
CA PRO A 472 10.90 23.84 3.47
C PRO A 472 11.15 24.64 4.75
N ASN A 473 11.80 25.80 4.62
CA ASN A 473 11.95 26.75 5.72
C ASN A 473 10.62 27.45 6.05
N PHE A 474 10.59 28.24 7.13
CA PHE A 474 9.36 28.93 7.56
C PHE A 474 8.68 29.75 6.46
N PHE A 475 9.45 30.51 5.68
CA PHE A 475 8.90 31.34 4.60
C PHE A 475 8.37 30.49 3.44
N GLN A 476 9.07 29.42 3.07
CA GLN A 476 8.57 28.46 2.07
C GLN A 476 7.27 27.80 2.52
N ARG A 477 7.15 27.45 3.81
CA ARG A 477 5.91 26.92 4.38
C ARG A 477 4.76 27.92 4.30
N LEU A 478 5.04 29.21 4.55
CA LEU A 478 4.07 30.29 4.43
C LEU A 478 3.62 30.48 2.98
N ILE A 479 4.57 30.52 2.04
CA ILE A 479 4.29 30.59 0.59
C ILE A 479 3.46 29.39 0.16
N SER A 480 3.79 28.17 0.61
CA SER A 480 3.03 26.97 0.25
C SER A 480 1.58 27.01 0.73
N SER A 481 1.39 27.52 1.95
CA SER A 481 0.05 27.69 2.53
C SER A 481 -0.76 28.72 1.73
N PHE A 482 -0.15 29.86 1.41
CA PHE A 482 -0.78 30.90 0.58
C PHE A 482 -1.07 30.41 -0.84
N PHE A 483 -0.15 29.68 -1.45
CA PHE A 483 -0.31 29.10 -2.78
C PHE A 483 -1.50 28.13 -2.81
N THR A 484 -1.60 27.25 -1.83
CA THR A 484 -2.69 26.27 -1.75
C THR A 484 -4.06 26.94 -1.62
N VAL A 485 -4.17 27.97 -0.77
CA VAL A 485 -5.40 28.77 -0.65
C VAL A 485 -5.70 29.52 -1.95
N SER A 486 -4.67 30.08 -2.60
CA SER A 486 -4.82 30.79 -3.87
C SER A 486 -5.28 29.87 -4.99
N MET A 487 -4.72 28.66 -5.10
CA MET A 487 -5.14 27.66 -6.08
C MET A 487 -6.57 27.19 -5.85
N LYS A 488 -7.00 26.99 -4.60
CA LYS A 488 -8.40 26.68 -4.30
C LYS A 488 -9.33 27.82 -4.72
N TYR A 489 -8.96 29.07 -4.43
CA TYR A 489 -9.72 30.24 -4.85
C TYR A 489 -9.80 30.36 -6.38
N ILE A 490 -8.68 30.18 -7.08
CA ILE A 490 -8.62 30.20 -8.55
C ILE A 490 -9.48 29.08 -9.14
N TYR A 491 -9.48 27.90 -8.52
CA TYR A 491 -10.31 26.80 -8.96
C TYR A 491 -11.79 27.12 -8.83
N GLU A 492 -12.27 27.49 -7.64
CA GLU A 492 -13.70 27.70 -7.38
C GLU A 492 -14.30 28.86 -8.19
N TYR A 493 -13.56 29.95 -8.34
CA TYR A 493 -14.12 31.19 -8.92
C TYR A 493 -13.78 31.42 -10.39
N PHE A 494 -12.77 30.74 -10.94
CA PHE A 494 -12.35 30.92 -12.33
C PHE A 494 -12.33 29.61 -13.10
N THR A 495 -11.64 28.57 -12.60
CA THR A 495 -11.50 27.32 -13.35
C THR A 495 -12.84 26.59 -13.46
N LYS A 496 -13.51 26.31 -12.34
CA LYS A 496 -14.77 25.57 -12.28
C LYS A 496 -15.87 26.22 -13.15
N PRO A 497 -16.16 27.53 -13.05
CA PRO A 497 -17.16 28.16 -13.93
C PRO A 497 -16.84 28.04 -15.42
N THR A 498 -15.57 28.24 -15.79
CA THR A 498 -15.11 28.13 -17.19
C THR A 498 -15.23 26.69 -17.72
N GLN A 499 -14.95 25.68 -16.87
CA GLN A 499 -15.10 24.28 -17.24
C GLN A 499 -16.58 23.86 -17.32
N GLU A 500 -17.43 24.35 -16.42
CA GLU A 500 -18.88 24.12 -16.49
C GLU A 500 -19.54 24.77 -17.71
N ASP A 501 -19.03 25.94 -18.16
CA ASP A 501 -19.49 26.57 -19.40
C ASP A 501 -19.24 25.67 -20.63
N LEU A 502 -18.04 25.05 -20.73
CA LEU A 502 -17.75 24.07 -21.79
C LEU A 502 -18.70 22.88 -21.75
N ILE A 503 -18.96 22.33 -20.55
CA ILE A 503 -19.88 21.20 -20.38
C ILE A 503 -21.27 21.60 -20.88
N LYS A 504 -21.78 22.75 -20.44
CA LYS A 504 -23.10 23.26 -20.87
C LYS A 504 -23.18 23.48 -22.38
N LYS A 505 -22.09 23.96 -22.98
CA LYS A 505 -22.01 24.28 -24.42
C LYS A 505 -21.98 23.04 -25.30
N HIS A 506 -21.23 22.00 -24.92
CA HIS A 506 -20.96 20.85 -25.79
C HIS A 506 -21.69 19.56 -25.40
N PHE A 507 -22.03 19.39 -24.13
CA PHE A 507 -22.69 18.18 -23.61
C PHE A 507 -24.17 18.41 -23.31
N GLY A 508 -24.52 19.61 -22.83
CA GLY A 508 -25.91 20.04 -22.63
C GLY A 508 -26.12 20.75 -21.30
N LYS A 509 -27.22 21.51 -21.19
CA LYS A 509 -27.54 22.31 -20.00
C LYS A 509 -27.98 21.49 -18.79
N ASP A 510 -28.45 20.27 -19.02
CA ASP A 510 -28.99 19.38 -18.00
C ASP A 510 -27.91 18.50 -17.34
N TYR A 511 -26.63 18.73 -17.65
CA TYR A 511 -25.54 18.01 -17.01
C TYR A 511 -25.41 18.40 -15.53
N PRO A 512 -25.05 17.44 -14.65
CA PRO A 512 -24.85 17.71 -13.24
C PRO A 512 -23.68 18.72 -13.04
N PRO A 513 -23.66 19.42 -11.90
CA PRO A 513 -22.54 20.26 -11.51
C PRO A 513 -21.21 19.51 -11.60
N LEU A 514 -20.13 20.21 -11.95
CA LEU A 514 -18.82 19.57 -12.15
C LEU A 514 -18.35 18.83 -10.88
N GLU A 515 -18.70 19.34 -9.71
CA GLU A 515 -18.35 18.71 -8.43
C GLU A 515 -18.98 17.32 -8.28
N GLU A 516 -20.25 17.14 -8.65
CA GLU A 516 -20.92 15.83 -8.61
C GLU A 516 -20.32 14.84 -9.61
N ILE A 517 -19.83 15.33 -10.76
CA ILE A 517 -19.11 14.49 -11.73
C ILE A 517 -17.77 14.01 -11.14
N LEU A 518 -17.04 14.93 -10.50
CA LEU A 518 -15.72 14.65 -9.91
C LEU A 518 -15.81 13.78 -8.65
N GLU A 519 -16.91 13.84 -7.89
CA GLU A 519 -17.15 12.92 -6.75
C GLU A 519 -17.23 11.45 -7.17
N ARG A 520 -17.49 11.15 -8.45
CA ARG A 520 -17.57 9.79 -8.99
C ARG A 520 -16.22 9.23 -9.46
N ILE A 521 -15.13 9.97 -9.26
CA ILE A 521 -13.78 9.48 -9.57
C ILE A 521 -13.50 8.24 -8.71
N SER A 522 -13.31 7.11 -9.37
CA SER A 522 -13.07 5.82 -8.72
C SER A 522 -11.59 5.63 -8.36
N MET A 523 -10.69 6.22 -9.15
CA MET A 523 -9.24 6.04 -9.01
C MET A 523 -8.47 7.18 -9.71
N MET A 524 -7.25 7.45 -9.27
CA MET A 524 -6.29 8.30 -9.97
C MET A 524 -4.95 7.59 -10.20
N LEU A 525 -4.43 7.67 -11.42
CA LEU A 525 -3.12 7.17 -11.82
C LEU A 525 -2.14 8.35 -11.92
N THR A 526 -1.05 8.36 -11.17
CA THR A 526 -0.06 9.46 -11.26
C THR A 526 1.28 8.94 -11.78
N ASN A 527 1.85 9.69 -12.73
CA ASN A 527 3.22 9.47 -13.23
C ASN A 527 4.23 10.02 -12.21
N THR A 528 4.21 9.44 -11.02
CA THR A 528 5.14 9.71 -9.94
C THR A 528 5.72 8.40 -9.45
N ASP A 529 6.80 8.49 -8.69
CA ASP A 529 7.52 7.35 -8.15
C ASP A 529 7.87 7.64 -6.70
N THR A 530 7.61 6.68 -5.81
CA THR A 530 7.84 6.82 -4.36
C THR A 530 9.30 7.10 -4.02
N VAL A 531 10.24 6.69 -4.86
CA VAL A 531 11.68 6.89 -4.69
C VAL A 531 12.09 8.29 -5.13
N PHE A 532 11.54 8.78 -6.24
CA PHE A 532 11.98 10.04 -6.86
C PHE A 532 11.14 11.27 -6.46
N HIS A 533 9.96 11.08 -5.87
CA HIS A 533 9.04 12.17 -5.52
C HIS A 533 8.95 12.42 -4.00
N PRO A 534 8.60 13.64 -3.56
CA PRO A 534 8.32 13.91 -2.17
C PRO A 534 7.25 12.97 -1.60
N LEU A 535 7.51 12.44 -0.41
CA LEU A 535 6.60 11.51 0.26
C LEU A 535 5.25 12.17 0.52
N ARG A 536 4.17 11.55 0.04
CA ARG A 536 2.77 11.97 0.23
C ARG A 536 1.96 10.80 0.79
N PRO A 537 1.07 11.03 1.77
CA PRO A 537 0.09 10.02 2.16
C PRO A 537 -0.90 9.83 0.99
N LEU A 538 -0.91 8.62 0.43
CA LEU A 538 -1.81 8.23 -0.66
C LEU A 538 -2.81 7.19 -0.15
N LEU A 539 -4.08 7.41 -0.46
CA LEU A 539 -5.15 6.43 -0.28
C LEU A 539 -5.04 5.33 -1.35
N PRO A 540 -5.61 4.14 -1.11
CA PRO A 540 -5.53 3.01 -2.04
C PRO A 540 -6.09 3.29 -3.45
N ASN A 541 -6.95 4.31 -3.59
CA ASN A 541 -7.51 4.74 -4.87
C ASN A 541 -6.56 5.69 -5.66
N VAL A 542 -5.34 5.96 -5.17
CA VAL A 542 -4.31 6.67 -5.93
C VAL A 542 -3.12 5.77 -6.18
N ILE A 543 -2.91 5.42 -7.46
CA ILE A 543 -1.88 4.50 -7.90
C ILE A 543 -0.77 5.28 -8.60
N GLN A 544 0.44 5.14 -8.08
CA GLN A 544 1.64 5.65 -8.74
C GLN A 544 2.13 4.59 -9.72
N PHE A 545 2.20 4.92 -11.01
CA PHE A 545 2.62 3.96 -12.05
C PHE A 545 4.02 4.25 -12.61
N GLY A 546 4.76 5.18 -11.99
CA GLY A 546 6.21 5.23 -12.05
C GLY A 546 6.81 6.15 -13.12
N GLY A 547 7.97 6.73 -12.76
CA GLY A 547 8.83 7.51 -13.63
C GLY A 547 9.62 6.62 -14.59
N GLY A 548 9.51 6.92 -15.88
CA GLY A 548 10.20 6.17 -16.94
C GLY A 548 9.33 5.18 -17.70
N THR A 549 8.00 5.24 -17.61
CA THR A 549 7.07 4.46 -18.46
C THR A 549 7.31 4.66 -19.95
N HIS A 550 7.83 5.84 -20.34
CA HIS A 550 8.26 6.16 -21.69
C HIS A 550 9.58 5.49 -22.12
N LEU A 551 10.32 4.86 -21.19
CA LEU A 551 11.58 4.19 -21.50
C LEU A 551 11.30 2.90 -22.27
N THR A 552 11.96 2.77 -23.41
CA THR A 552 11.95 1.54 -24.21
C THR A 552 13.20 0.72 -23.91
N PRO A 553 13.17 -0.62 -24.10
CA PRO A 553 14.37 -1.44 -23.93
C PRO A 553 15.55 -0.85 -24.71
N ALA A 554 16.68 -0.66 -24.04
CA ALA A 554 17.87 -0.13 -24.67
C ALA A 554 18.27 -1.01 -25.87
N LYS A 555 18.60 -0.38 -27.00
CA LYS A 555 19.14 -1.11 -28.15
C LYS A 555 20.40 -1.88 -27.69
N PRO A 556 20.57 -3.15 -28.07
CA PRO A 556 21.76 -3.91 -27.71
C PRO A 556 23.00 -3.18 -28.20
N LEU A 557 24.04 -3.15 -27.36
CA LEU A 557 25.32 -2.55 -27.71
C LEU A 557 25.86 -3.22 -29.00
N PRO A 558 26.41 -2.44 -29.95
CA PRO A 558 27.13 -3.02 -31.08
C PRO A 558 28.19 -3.99 -30.55
N LYS A 559 28.28 -5.20 -31.12
CA LYS A 559 29.17 -6.28 -30.65
C LYS A 559 30.68 -5.95 -30.72
N VAL A 560 31.06 -4.75 -31.15
CA VAL A 560 32.45 -4.32 -31.30
C VAL A 560 32.60 -2.92 -30.73
N ILE A 561 32.87 -2.83 -29.43
CA ILE A 561 33.56 -1.67 -28.84
C ILE A 561 34.80 -2.27 -28.17
N PRO A 562 36.02 -2.06 -28.71
CA PRO A 562 37.24 -2.50 -28.06
C PRO A 562 37.29 -1.87 -26.66
N PHE A 563 37.39 -2.70 -25.63
CA PHE A 563 37.51 -2.30 -24.24
C PHE A 563 38.88 -1.64 -24.01
N SER A 564 39.02 -0.38 -24.39
CA SER A 564 40.12 0.50 -23.96
C SER A 564 39.65 1.94 -23.89
N ILE A 565 38.63 2.20 -23.08
CA ILE A 565 38.27 3.56 -22.65
C ILE A 565 39.04 3.81 -21.36
N THR A 566 40.31 4.20 -21.48
CA THR A 566 41.04 4.80 -20.35
C THR A 566 40.44 6.16 -20.03
N THR A 567 40.39 6.54 -18.75
CA THR A 567 39.79 7.77 -18.18
C THR A 567 40.07 9.08 -18.94
N ASN A 568 41.13 9.16 -19.74
CA ASN A 568 41.42 10.33 -20.59
C ASN A 568 40.52 10.47 -21.83
N SER A 569 39.87 9.42 -22.33
CA SER A 569 39.03 9.50 -23.54
C SER A 569 37.58 9.95 -23.26
N LEU A 570 37.17 10.03 -21.99
CA LEU A 570 35.86 10.57 -21.61
C LEU A 570 35.85 12.11 -21.70
N TYR A 571 36.99 12.76 -21.50
CA TYR A 571 37.08 14.22 -21.60
C TYR A 571 36.94 14.74 -23.04
N SER A 572 37.37 13.97 -24.05
CA SER A 572 37.24 14.38 -25.46
C SER A 572 35.83 14.23 -26.03
N LEU A 573 34.96 13.43 -25.40
CA LEU A 573 33.57 13.24 -25.83
C LEU A 573 32.63 14.40 -25.43
N PHE A 574 33.03 15.21 -24.46
CA PHE A 574 32.26 16.37 -23.99
C PHE A 574 32.91 17.73 -24.34
N SER A 575 33.97 17.75 -25.15
CA SER A 575 34.73 18.98 -25.44
C SER A 575 34.65 19.49 -26.88
N GLU A 576 33.77 18.97 -27.75
CA GLU A 576 33.59 19.54 -29.09
C GLU A 576 32.11 19.85 -29.40
N LYS A 577 31.80 21.15 -29.21
CA LYS A 577 30.72 22.00 -29.75
C LYS A 577 29.25 21.68 -29.45
#